data_AF-A0A521GM94-F1
#
_entry.id   AF-A0A521GM94-F1
#
_cell.length_a   1.000
_cell.length_b   1.000
_cell.length_c   1.000
_cell.angle_alpha   90.00
_cell.angle_beta   90.00
_cell.angle_gamma   90.00
#
_symmetry.space_group_name_H-M   'P 1'
#
loop_
_entity.id
_entity.type
_entity.pdbx_description
1 polymer ?
#
loop_
_entity_poly.entity_id
_entity_poly.type
_entity_poly.pdbx_seq_one_letter_code
_entity_poly.pdbx_strand_id
1 'polypeptide(L)'
;MARLPTPGSDDGAWGDILNDFLAQSHAGDGTLKPGTVHASTIADGTITEAKLDTAAQTKLNSSVTNLSASRNGTSVTVVSSTGADAVIAAADNTDAGVLTASDKVKLDGIASAATANATDAQLRDRTTHTGTQAISTITGLQTALDNKAETGDITSHEAAADPHATAGYAIMLGGGRRIFVQSTDPGGAASDGDLWIDTA
;
A
#
# COMPACT_ATOMS: atom_id res chain seq x y z
N MET A 1 -78.52 35.48 33.50
CA MET A 1 -77.13 35.31 33.99
C MET A 1 -77.23 34.90 35.44
N ALA A 2 -76.68 33.76 35.84
CA ALA A 2 -76.70 33.33 37.24
C ALA A 2 -75.94 34.35 38.10
N ARG A 3 -76.57 34.85 39.17
CA ARG A 3 -75.98 35.81 40.12
C ARG A 3 -75.03 35.10 41.09
N LEU A 4 -74.09 35.84 41.68
CA LEU A 4 -73.23 35.29 42.75
C LEU A 4 -74.12 34.86 43.94
N PRO A 5 -73.97 33.64 44.49
CA PRO A 5 -74.80 33.16 45.61
C PRO A 5 -74.67 33.99 46.89
N THR A 6 -75.74 34.09 47.70
CA THR A 6 -75.73 34.84 48.97
C THR A 6 -75.77 33.88 50.17
N PRO A 7 -74.65 33.66 50.90
CA PRO A 7 -74.57 32.71 52.03
C PRO A 7 -75.73 32.87 53.02
N GLY A 8 -76.51 31.79 53.21
CA GLY A 8 -77.63 31.73 54.15
C GLY A 8 -79.01 32.20 53.64
N SER A 9 -79.14 32.66 52.39
CA SER A 9 -80.46 33.03 51.80
C SER A 9 -80.99 32.09 50.73
N ASP A 10 -80.12 31.36 50.02
CA ASP A 10 -80.50 30.57 48.83
C ASP A 10 -80.61 29.04 49.11
N ASP A 11 -80.97 28.60 50.32
CA ASP A 11 -81.05 27.17 50.72
C ASP A 11 -81.86 26.32 49.71
N GLY A 12 -81.24 25.26 49.18
CA GLY A 12 -81.78 24.42 48.10
C GLY A 12 -81.42 24.88 46.68
N ALA A 13 -81.39 26.20 46.41
CA ALA A 13 -81.00 26.77 45.11
C ALA A 13 -79.47 26.78 44.88
N TRP A 14 -78.68 26.67 45.96
CA TRP A 14 -77.22 26.50 45.88
C TRP A 14 -76.80 25.31 45.04
N GLY A 15 -77.53 24.20 45.11
CA GLY A 15 -77.23 23.00 44.33
C GLY A 15 -77.33 23.27 42.84
N ASP A 16 -78.42 23.91 42.41
CA ASP A 16 -78.67 24.23 41.00
C ASP A 16 -77.67 25.27 40.47
N ILE A 17 -77.42 26.34 41.22
CA ILE A 17 -76.45 27.38 40.81
C ILE A 17 -75.03 26.82 40.73
N LEU A 18 -74.64 25.97 41.70
CA LEU A 18 -73.34 25.31 41.68
C LEU A 18 -73.24 24.37 40.47
N ASN A 19 -74.27 23.59 40.19
CA ASN A 19 -74.29 22.68 39.04
C ASN A 19 -74.19 23.45 37.72
N ASP A 20 -74.90 24.57 37.56
CA ASP A 20 -74.81 25.45 36.38
C ASP A 20 -73.42 26.06 36.20
N PHE A 21 -72.78 26.46 37.29
CA PHE A 21 -71.42 26.98 37.28
C PHE A 21 -70.39 25.89 36.96
N LEU A 22 -70.46 24.74 37.63
CA LEU A 22 -69.58 23.61 37.37
C LEU A 22 -69.76 23.11 35.93
N ALA A 23 -70.98 23.10 35.41
CA ALA A 23 -71.28 22.73 34.03
C ALA A 23 -70.69 23.70 32.99
N GLN A 24 -70.16 24.87 33.35
CA GLN A 24 -69.41 25.68 32.38
C GLN A 24 -68.10 25.00 31.95
N SER A 25 -67.43 24.30 32.89
CA SER A 25 -66.08 23.75 32.69
C SER A 25 -65.99 22.23 32.90
N HIS A 26 -66.96 21.61 33.58
CA HIS A 26 -66.98 20.19 33.88
C HIS A 26 -68.08 19.45 33.11
N ALA A 27 -67.80 18.19 32.77
CA ALA A 27 -68.79 17.22 32.31
C ALA A 27 -69.60 16.70 33.50
N GLY A 28 -70.70 15.98 33.22
CA GLY A 28 -71.59 15.44 34.25
C GLY A 28 -70.94 14.39 35.18
N ASP A 29 -69.77 13.87 34.81
CA ASP A 29 -68.97 12.93 35.59
C ASP A 29 -67.90 13.63 36.46
N GLY A 30 -67.85 14.96 36.44
CA GLY A 30 -66.89 15.77 37.19
C GLY A 30 -65.53 15.96 36.51
N THR A 31 -65.29 15.38 35.34
CA THR A 31 -64.09 15.68 34.54
C THR A 31 -64.18 17.05 33.86
N LEU A 32 -63.06 17.63 33.44
CA LEU A 32 -63.09 18.86 32.64
C LEU A 32 -63.62 18.56 31.23
N LYS A 33 -64.39 19.49 30.66
CA LYS A 33 -64.82 19.40 29.25
C LYS A 33 -63.61 19.52 28.31
N PRO A 34 -63.68 18.92 27.10
CA PRO A 34 -62.66 19.14 26.07
C PRO A 34 -62.48 20.63 25.77
N GLY A 35 -61.23 21.08 25.70
CA GLY A 35 -60.89 22.48 25.40
C GLY A 35 -60.99 23.45 26.60
N THR A 36 -61.41 23.00 27.78
CA THR A 36 -61.39 23.82 29.00
C THR A 36 -59.98 24.27 29.36
N VAL A 37 -58.98 23.39 29.16
CA VAL A 37 -57.56 23.75 29.29
C VAL A 37 -57.01 24.12 27.91
N HIS A 38 -56.68 25.40 27.73
CA HIS A 38 -56.15 25.99 26.51
C HIS A 38 -55.09 27.06 26.81
N ALA A 39 -54.43 27.59 25.78
CA ALA A 39 -53.26 28.47 25.93
C ALA A 39 -53.45 29.62 26.92
N SER A 40 -54.57 30.35 26.89
CA SER A 40 -54.83 31.47 27.82
C SER A 40 -55.14 31.04 29.27
N THR A 41 -55.49 29.78 29.52
CA THR A 41 -55.68 29.24 30.89
C THR A 41 -54.42 28.59 31.47
N ILE A 42 -53.40 28.34 30.63
CA ILE A 42 -52.10 27.82 31.06
C ILE A 42 -51.19 29.04 31.27
N ALA A 43 -50.79 29.29 32.51
CA ALA A 43 -49.83 30.36 32.78
C ALA A 43 -48.42 30.00 32.28
N ASP A 44 -47.67 30.99 31.82
CA ASP A 44 -46.33 30.80 31.27
C ASP A 44 -45.39 30.10 32.26
N GLY A 45 -44.60 29.15 31.74
CA GLY A 45 -43.63 28.39 32.52
C GLY A 45 -44.24 27.40 33.54
N THR A 46 -45.57 27.31 33.65
CA THR A 46 -46.19 26.41 34.64
C THR A 46 -46.14 24.94 34.25
N ILE A 47 -46.09 24.61 32.97
CA ILE A 47 -45.87 23.25 32.47
C ILE A 47 -44.38 23.06 32.24
N THR A 48 -43.68 22.60 33.28
CA THR A 48 -42.28 22.20 33.19
C THR A 48 -42.19 20.77 32.65
N GLU A 49 -41.01 20.37 32.18
CA GLU A 49 -40.77 19.01 31.69
C GLU A 49 -41.19 17.92 32.69
N ALA A 50 -40.96 18.15 33.99
CA ALA A 50 -41.36 17.24 35.06
C ALA A 50 -42.88 17.00 35.16
N LYS A 51 -43.70 17.87 34.56
CA LYS A 51 -45.17 17.73 34.51
C LYS A 51 -45.65 17.01 33.24
N LEU A 52 -44.77 16.75 32.27
CA LEU A 52 -45.10 15.98 31.08
C LEU A 52 -45.08 14.48 31.40
N ASP A 53 -45.84 13.69 30.65
CA ASP A 53 -45.80 12.23 30.76
C ASP A 53 -44.39 11.68 30.48
N THR A 54 -44.02 10.58 31.12
CA THR A 54 -42.69 9.97 30.99
C THR A 54 -42.33 9.66 29.54
N ALA A 55 -43.26 9.17 28.72
CA ALA A 55 -42.98 8.87 27.31
C ALA A 55 -42.69 10.13 26.48
N ALA A 56 -43.33 11.26 26.82
CA ALA A 56 -43.05 12.55 26.20
C ALA A 56 -41.69 13.10 26.67
N GLN A 57 -41.39 13.01 27.97
CA GLN A 57 -40.09 13.37 28.53
C GLN A 57 -38.96 12.55 27.88
N THR A 58 -39.15 11.26 27.63
CA THR A 58 -38.14 10.42 26.95
C THR A 58 -37.87 10.89 25.52
N LYS A 59 -38.89 11.32 24.79
CA LYS A 59 -38.71 11.85 23.43
C LYS A 59 -38.01 13.21 23.44
N LEU A 60 -38.36 14.09 24.38
CA LEU A 60 -37.78 15.43 24.49
C LEU A 60 -36.33 15.40 24.99
N ASN A 61 -36.04 14.54 25.98
CA ASN A 61 -34.70 14.31 26.53
C ASN A 61 -33.89 13.28 25.75
N SER A 62 -34.37 12.80 24.60
CA SER A 62 -33.56 11.91 23.79
C SER A 62 -32.28 12.64 23.41
N SER A 63 -31.15 12.07 23.81
CA SER A 63 -29.84 12.67 23.60
C SER A 63 -29.62 12.91 22.11
N VAL A 64 -29.02 14.05 21.76
CA VAL A 64 -28.51 14.26 20.40
C VAL A 64 -27.43 13.23 20.10
N THR A 65 -27.41 12.71 18.88
CA THR A 65 -26.36 11.78 18.44
C THR A 65 -25.06 12.55 18.27
N ASN A 66 -24.19 12.48 19.28
CA ASN A 66 -22.85 13.00 19.17
C ASN A 66 -21.98 11.97 18.45
N LEU A 67 -21.23 12.43 17.46
CA LEU A 67 -20.29 11.61 16.70
C LEU A 67 -18.85 11.97 17.08
N SER A 68 -18.02 10.95 17.26
CA SER A 68 -16.57 11.10 17.38
C SER A 68 -15.87 10.08 16.49
N ALA A 69 -14.56 10.22 16.32
CA ALA A 69 -13.78 9.30 15.49
C ALA A 69 -12.62 8.71 16.28
N SER A 70 -12.50 7.39 16.25
CA SER A 70 -11.33 6.64 16.73
C SER A 70 -10.60 6.06 15.52
N ARG A 71 -9.27 6.15 15.49
CA ARG A 71 -8.45 5.77 14.33
C ARG A 71 -7.36 4.78 14.75
N ASN A 72 -7.15 3.77 13.94
CA ASN A 72 -6.00 2.86 14.03
C ASN A 72 -5.35 2.71 12.64
N GLY A 73 -4.25 1.97 12.54
CA GLY A 73 -3.50 1.78 11.30
C GLY A 73 -4.28 1.15 10.14
N THR A 74 -5.43 0.52 10.39
CA THR A 74 -6.20 -0.23 9.39
C THR A 74 -7.66 0.23 9.25
N SER A 75 -8.16 1.13 10.10
CA SER A 75 -9.57 1.53 10.07
C SER A 75 -9.83 2.84 10.81
N VAL A 76 -11.01 3.41 10.57
CA VAL A 76 -11.59 4.50 11.37
C VAL A 76 -12.96 4.06 11.86
N THR A 77 -13.20 4.14 13.17
CA THR A 77 -14.52 3.92 13.75
C THR A 77 -15.17 5.27 14.02
N VAL A 78 -16.32 5.51 13.40
CA VAL A 78 -17.23 6.60 13.76
C VAL A 78 -18.06 6.12 14.95
N VAL A 79 -17.77 6.71 16.10
CA VAL A 79 -18.39 6.34 17.38
C VAL A 79 -19.65 7.17 17.58
N SER A 80 -20.76 6.52 17.90
CA SER A 80 -22.07 7.14 18.13
C SER A 80 -22.47 7.09 19.60
N SER A 81 -22.95 8.20 20.17
CA SER A 81 -23.39 8.23 21.57
C SER A 81 -24.76 7.62 21.83
N THR A 82 -25.55 7.37 20.78
CA THR A 82 -26.96 6.96 20.89
C THR A 82 -27.34 5.80 19.96
N GLY A 83 -26.39 5.34 19.13
CA GLY A 83 -26.60 4.26 18.18
C GLY A 83 -25.38 3.33 18.10
N ALA A 84 -25.40 2.42 17.13
CA ALA A 84 -24.24 1.57 16.86
C ALA A 84 -23.12 2.37 16.19
N ASP A 85 -21.88 2.02 16.52
CA ASP A 85 -20.70 2.54 15.86
C ASP A 85 -20.60 2.03 14.42
N ALA A 86 -20.10 2.87 13.53
CA ALA A 86 -19.81 2.50 12.15
C ALA A 86 -18.30 2.36 11.95
N VAL A 87 -17.85 1.21 11.47
CA VAL A 87 -16.44 0.97 11.13
C VAL A 87 -16.24 1.20 9.64
N ILE A 88 -15.38 2.16 9.31
CA ILE A 88 -14.86 2.37 7.95
C ILE A 88 -13.55 1.57 7.86
N ALA A 89 -13.61 0.44 7.16
CA ALA A 89 -12.49 -0.47 6.99
C ALA A 89 -11.42 0.10 6.04
N ALA A 90 -10.26 -0.57 5.97
CA ALA A 90 -9.27 -0.36 4.92
C ALA A 90 -9.92 -0.58 3.55
N ALA A 91 -9.49 0.18 2.55
CA ALA A 91 -9.85 -0.11 1.17
C ALA A 91 -9.29 -1.47 0.74
N ASP A 92 -10.02 -2.19 -0.10
CA ASP A 92 -9.54 -3.41 -0.73
C ASP A 92 -9.78 -3.40 -2.25
N ASN A 93 -9.67 -4.56 -2.89
CA ASN A 93 -9.80 -4.67 -4.34
C ASN A 93 -11.25 -4.50 -4.85
N THR A 94 -12.21 -4.49 -3.94
CA THR A 94 -13.65 -4.51 -4.23
C THR A 94 -14.38 -3.34 -3.61
N ASP A 95 -14.00 -2.95 -2.40
CA ASP A 95 -14.68 -1.96 -1.58
C ASP A 95 -13.79 -0.76 -1.27
N ALA A 96 -14.40 0.42 -1.31
CA ALA A 96 -13.75 1.65 -0.90
C ALA A 96 -13.58 1.70 0.63
N GLY A 97 -12.48 2.32 1.08
CA GLY A 97 -12.17 2.43 2.49
C GLY A 97 -11.06 3.43 2.79
N VAL A 98 -10.51 3.36 4.00
CA VAL A 98 -9.41 4.24 4.41
C VAL A 98 -8.07 3.79 3.82
N LEU A 99 -7.19 4.75 3.57
CA LEU A 99 -5.77 4.46 3.33
C LEU A 99 -5.14 3.98 4.64
N THR A 100 -4.55 2.78 4.64
CA THR A 100 -3.90 2.24 5.84
C THR A 100 -2.58 2.94 6.11
N ALA A 101 -2.07 2.83 7.35
CA ALA A 101 -0.75 3.32 7.70
C ALA A 101 0.34 2.64 6.85
N SER A 102 0.19 1.34 6.56
CA SER A 102 1.11 0.60 5.70
C SER A 102 1.07 1.09 4.25
N ASP A 103 -0.12 1.38 3.71
CA ASP A 103 -0.23 1.94 2.36
C ASP A 103 0.38 3.33 2.29
N LYS A 104 0.19 4.15 3.33
CA LYS A 104 0.82 5.47 3.41
C LYS A 104 2.36 5.38 3.46
N VAL A 105 2.92 4.43 4.20
CA VAL A 105 4.37 4.18 4.21
C VAL A 105 4.87 3.75 2.84
N LYS A 106 4.14 2.87 2.13
CA LYS A 106 4.50 2.48 0.76
C LYS A 106 4.48 3.69 -0.18
N LEU A 107 3.44 4.53 -0.09
CA LEU A 107 3.33 5.74 -0.90
C LEU A 107 4.44 6.76 -0.56
N ASP A 108 4.79 6.93 0.71
CA ASP A 108 5.86 7.81 1.15
C ASP A 108 7.26 7.32 0.75
N GLY A 109 7.41 6.00 0.56
CA GLY A 109 8.61 5.40 0.00
C GLY A 109 8.81 5.67 -1.49
N ILE A 110 7.80 6.18 -2.20
CA ILE A 110 7.91 6.54 -3.63
C ILE A 110 8.51 7.94 -3.73
N ALA A 111 9.65 8.05 -4.41
CA ALA A 111 10.30 9.35 -4.64
C ALA A 111 9.38 10.30 -5.42
N SER A 112 9.46 11.59 -5.11
CA SER A 112 8.75 12.62 -5.90
C SER A 112 9.21 12.55 -7.37
N ALA A 113 8.25 12.53 -8.29
CA ALA A 113 8.48 12.33 -9.72
C ALA A 113 9.25 11.03 -10.07
N ALA A 114 9.11 9.97 -9.25
CA ALA A 114 9.58 8.64 -9.60
C ALA A 114 9.14 8.30 -11.04
N THR A 115 10.11 7.93 -11.87
CA THR A 115 9.85 7.62 -13.28
C THR A 115 8.85 6.48 -13.35
N ALA A 116 7.83 6.60 -14.21
CA ALA A 116 6.92 5.50 -14.46
C ALA A 116 7.73 4.26 -14.83
N ASN A 117 7.29 3.09 -14.36
CA ASN A 117 7.91 1.85 -14.77
C ASN A 117 7.91 1.77 -16.30
N ALA A 118 8.98 1.25 -16.89
CA ALA A 118 9.02 1.03 -18.32
C ALA A 118 7.83 0.12 -18.69
N THR A 119 7.20 0.34 -19.84
CA THR A 119 6.08 -0.51 -20.28
C THR A 119 6.52 -1.97 -20.32
N ASP A 120 5.59 -2.93 -20.19
CA ASP A 120 5.94 -4.37 -20.27
C ASP A 120 6.71 -4.73 -21.55
N ALA A 121 6.53 -3.96 -22.63
CA ALA A 121 7.30 -4.10 -23.87
C ALA A 121 8.80 -3.80 -23.71
N GLN A 122 9.16 -2.93 -22.77
CA GLN A 122 10.54 -2.55 -22.41
C GLN A 122 11.10 -3.45 -21.30
N LEU A 123 10.25 -3.97 -20.41
CA LEU A 123 10.61 -4.97 -19.40
C LEU A 123 10.58 -6.37 -20.02
N ARG A 124 11.63 -6.72 -20.78
CA ARG A 124 11.74 -8.07 -21.34
C ARG A 124 11.76 -9.10 -20.22
N ASP A 125 10.78 -10.00 -20.20
CA ASP A 125 10.82 -11.17 -19.31
C ASP A 125 12.13 -11.93 -19.57
N ARG A 126 12.91 -12.19 -18.52
CA ARG A 126 14.19 -12.93 -18.65
C ARG A 126 13.99 -14.31 -19.27
N THR A 127 12.81 -14.92 -19.08
CA THR A 127 12.47 -16.20 -19.72
C THR A 127 12.25 -16.07 -21.24
N THR A 128 11.99 -14.86 -21.73
CA THR A 128 11.82 -14.52 -23.16
C THR A 128 13.01 -13.74 -23.74
N HIS A 129 14.12 -13.65 -23.02
CA HIS A 129 15.35 -13.04 -23.52
C HIS A 129 16.06 -13.99 -24.51
N THR A 130 15.42 -14.24 -25.66
CA THR A 130 15.86 -15.13 -26.73
C THR A 130 16.71 -14.43 -27.82
N GLY A 131 17.29 -13.27 -27.49
CA GLY A 131 18.12 -12.50 -28.41
C GLY A 131 19.61 -12.81 -28.25
N THR A 132 20.32 -12.95 -29.38
CA THR A 132 21.79 -12.86 -29.42
C THR A 132 22.20 -11.42 -29.13
N GLN A 133 23.02 -11.20 -28.10
CA GLN A 133 23.65 -9.91 -27.87
C GLN A 133 24.99 -9.88 -28.61
N ALA A 134 25.10 -8.98 -29.59
CA ALA A 134 26.38 -8.77 -30.27
C ALA A 134 27.41 -8.22 -29.28
N ILE A 135 28.66 -8.66 -29.37
CA ILE A 135 29.74 -8.19 -28.48
C ILE A 135 29.86 -6.65 -28.48
N SER A 136 29.59 -6.02 -29.62
CA SER A 136 29.64 -4.57 -29.78
C SER A 136 28.62 -3.79 -28.93
N THR A 137 27.56 -4.43 -28.41
CA THR A 137 26.58 -3.76 -27.55
C THR A 137 27.03 -3.68 -26.10
N ILE A 138 28.10 -4.38 -25.74
CA ILE A 138 28.68 -4.35 -24.40
C ILE A 138 29.98 -3.53 -24.46
N THR A 139 29.90 -2.28 -24.03
CA THR A 139 31.03 -1.34 -24.00
C THR A 139 32.27 -1.99 -23.36
N GLY A 140 33.37 -2.04 -24.10
CA GLY A 140 34.67 -2.57 -23.63
C GLY A 140 34.85 -4.09 -23.73
N LEU A 141 33.81 -4.87 -24.05
CA LEU A 141 33.93 -6.33 -24.17
C LEU A 141 34.82 -6.73 -25.34
N GLN A 142 34.71 -6.05 -26.49
CA GLN A 142 35.56 -6.32 -27.66
C GLN A 142 37.03 -6.14 -27.32
N THR A 143 37.40 -4.98 -26.75
CA THR A 143 38.77 -4.68 -26.33
C THR A 143 39.30 -5.69 -25.30
N ALA A 144 38.49 -6.08 -24.32
CA ALA A 144 38.91 -7.07 -23.32
C ALA A 144 39.19 -8.45 -23.93
N LEU A 145 38.37 -8.86 -24.91
CA LEU A 145 38.59 -10.11 -25.64
C LEU A 145 39.82 -10.00 -26.55
N ASP A 146 40.00 -8.88 -27.24
CA ASP A 146 41.15 -8.63 -28.10
C ASP A 146 42.46 -8.64 -27.30
N ASN A 147 42.48 -8.04 -26.09
CA ASN A 147 43.64 -8.05 -25.20
C ASN A 147 43.95 -9.45 -24.62
N LYS A 148 42.96 -10.33 -24.52
CA LYS A 148 43.16 -11.73 -24.09
C LYS A 148 43.53 -12.65 -25.25
N ALA A 149 43.02 -12.33 -26.44
CA ALA A 149 43.36 -12.98 -27.69
C ALA A 149 44.69 -12.46 -28.26
N GLU A 150 45.25 -11.38 -27.68
CA GLU A 150 46.52 -10.82 -28.12
C GLU A 150 47.52 -11.96 -28.21
N THR A 151 47.89 -12.20 -29.45
CA THR A 151 48.73 -13.26 -29.96
C THR A 151 50.06 -13.32 -29.20
N GLY A 152 50.39 -12.34 -28.36
CA GLY A 152 51.54 -12.29 -27.46
C GLY A 152 51.79 -13.57 -26.65
N ASP A 153 50.78 -14.30 -26.19
CA ASP A 153 51.02 -15.60 -25.51
C ASP A 153 51.44 -16.71 -26.49
N ILE A 154 51.00 -16.64 -27.76
CA ILE A 154 51.32 -17.61 -28.82
C ILE A 154 52.63 -17.21 -29.54
N THR A 155 52.85 -15.93 -29.79
CA THR A 155 54.06 -15.36 -30.40
C THR A 155 55.19 -15.22 -29.39
N SER A 156 54.94 -15.16 -28.08
CA SER A 156 56.01 -15.30 -27.08
C SER A 156 56.55 -16.73 -27.02
N HIS A 157 55.78 -17.74 -27.43
CA HIS A 157 56.32 -19.08 -27.70
C HIS A 157 57.22 -19.13 -28.95
N GLU A 158 56.99 -18.26 -29.94
CA GLU A 158 57.78 -18.22 -31.19
C GLU A 158 58.95 -17.21 -31.17
N ALA A 159 58.86 -16.15 -30.37
CA ALA A 159 59.81 -15.03 -30.34
C ALA A 159 60.73 -15.02 -29.11
N ALA A 160 60.39 -15.74 -28.04
CA ALA A 160 61.43 -16.24 -27.16
C ALA A 160 62.20 -17.30 -27.96
N ALA A 161 63.53 -17.34 -27.85
CA ALA A 161 64.26 -18.59 -28.13
C ALA A 161 63.43 -19.71 -27.50
N ASP A 162 63.06 -20.73 -28.28
CA ASP A 162 62.14 -21.80 -27.86
C ASP A 162 62.35 -22.06 -26.36
N PRO A 163 61.29 -22.03 -25.51
CA PRO A 163 61.47 -22.25 -24.07
C PRO A 163 62.11 -23.63 -23.76
N HIS A 164 62.34 -24.47 -24.77
CA HIS A 164 63.11 -25.71 -24.74
C HIS A 164 64.45 -25.69 -25.53
N ALA A 165 64.88 -24.56 -26.11
CA ALA A 165 66.12 -24.44 -26.86
C ALA A 165 67.36 -24.45 -25.95
N THR A 166 67.85 -25.66 -25.66
CA THR A 166 69.24 -25.85 -25.28
C THR A 166 70.08 -25.89 -26.56
N ALA A 167 71.10 -25.03 -26.65
CA ALA A 167 71.93 -24.74 -27.81
C ALA A 167 72.19 -25.91 -28.80
N GLY A 168 71.81 -25.67 -30.07
CA GLY A 168 72.09 -26.53 -31.23
C GLY A 168 70.83 -26.82 -32.03
N TYR A 169 70.81 -26.50 -33.33
CA TYR A 169 69.68 -26.76 -34.25
C TYR A 169 69.50 -28.28 -34.47
N ALA A 170 68.94 -28.96 -33.48
CA ALA A 170 68.58 -30.36 -33.57
C ALA A 170 67.09 -30.49 -33.87
N ILE A 171 66.73 -31.06 -35.02
CA ILE A 171 65.39 -31.60 -35.22
C ILE A 171 65.35 -32.92 -34.43
N MET A 172 64.58 -32.93 -33.34
CA MET A 172 64.40 -34.13 -32.51
C MET A 172 63.57 -35.15 -33.28
N LEU A 173 64.14 -36.33 -33.54
CA LEU A 173 63.41 -37.49 -34.02
C LEU A 173 63.22 -38.41 -32.80
N GLY A 174 61.96 -38.66 -32.40
CA GLY A 174 61.63 -39.37 -31.15
C GLY A 174 62.49 -40.61 -30.86
N GLY A 175 62.70 -40.90 -29.57
CA GLY A 175 63.58 -41.98 -29.10
C GLY A 175 65.00 -41.54 -28.72
N GLY A 176 65.20 -40.25 -28.43
CA GLY A 176 66.50 -39.70 -28.02
C GLY A 176 67.48 -39.41 -29.17
N ARG A 177 67.06 -39.65 -30.42
CA ARG A 177 67.88 -39.42 -31.61
C ARG A 177 67.76 -37.97 -32.08
N ARG A 178 68.86 -37.40 -32.56
CA ARG A 178 68.92 -36.01 -33.01
C ARG A 178 69.58 -35.92 -34.38
N ILE A 179 69.00 -35.14 -35.29
CA ILE A 179 69.68 -34.76 -36.53
C ILE A 179 70.40 -33.44 -36.29
N PHE A 180 71.71 -33.40 -36.50
CA PHE A 180 72.49 -32.17 -36.51
C PHE A 180 72.62 -31.68 -37.95
N VAL A 181 72.09 -30.51 -38.25
CA VAL A 181 72.39 -29.81 -39.50
C VAL A 181 73.55 -28.87 -39.21
N GLN A 182 74.75 -29.24 -39.65
CA GLN A 182 75.96 -28.43 -39.51
C GLN A 182 76.53 -28.15 -40.89
N SER A 183 77.02 -26.91 -41.10
CA SER A 183 77.62 -26.49 -42.37
C SER A 183 79.10 -26.86 -42.50
N THR A 184 79.67 -27.56 -41.50
CA THR A 184 81.09 -27.95 -41.47
C THR A 184 81.22 -29.44 -41.28
N ASP A 185 81.98 -30.09 -42.16
CA ASP A 185 82.32 -31.51 -42.11
C ASP A 185 83.11 -31.84 -40.82
N PRO A 186 82.67 -32.81 -39.99
CA PRO A 186 83.40 -33.24 -38.79
C PRO A 186 84.75 -33.94 -39.11
N GLY A 187 84.98 -34.36 -40.36
CA GLY A 187 86.19 -35.03 -40.84
C GLY A 187 87.25 -34.13 -41.49
N GLY A 188 86.99 -32.82 -41.62
CA GLY A 188 87.98 -31.86 -42.06
C GLY A 188 88.25 -31.81 -43.57
N ALA A 189 87.22 -31.68 -44.40
CA ALA A 189 87.27 -30.87 -45.62
C ALA A 189 85.88 -30.33 -45.96
N ALA A 190 85.73 -29.00 -46.02
CA ALA A 190 84.45 -28.36 -46.31
C ALA A 190 84.02 -28.61 -47.77
N SER A 191 82.89 -29.29 -47.94
CA SER A 191 82.05 -29.15 -49.13
C SER A 191 80.61 -28.89 -48.71
N ASP A 192 80.03 -27.82 -49.25
CA ASP A 192 78.67 -27.37 -48.95
C ASP A 192 77.62 -28.38 -49.46
N GLY A 193 76.63 -28.70 -48.62
CA GLY A 193 75.37 -29.29 -49.07
C GLY A 193 75.00 -30.69 -48.55
N ASP A 194 75.82 -31.34 -47.73
CA ASP A 194 75.52 -32.69 -47.22
C ASP A 194 74.78 -32.70 -45.88
N LEU A 195 73.81 -33.61 -45.74
CA LEU A 195 73.09 -33.90 -44.50
C LEU A 195 73.73 -35.09 -43.78
N TRP A 196 74.27 -34.85 -42.59
CA TRP A 196 74.92 -35.88 -41.78
C TRP A 196 73.94 -36.49 -40.78
N ILE A 197 73.73 -37.81 -40.89
CA ILE A 197 72.93 -38.59 -39.94
C ILE A 197 73.90 -39.51 -39.19
N ASP A 198 74.21 -39.19 -37.93
CA ASP A 198 74.92 -40.12 -37.05
C ASP A 198 73.99 -41.29 -36.69
N THR A 199 74.51 -42.51 -36.73
CA THR A 199 73.76 -43.74 -36.46
C THR A 199 74.26 -44.49 -35.22
N ALA A 200 74.90 -43.78 -34.28
CA ALA A 200 75.12 -44.30 -32.93
C ALA A 200 73.80 -44.51 -32.17
#